data_AF-A0A6G0T0C7-F1
#
_entry.id   AF-A0A6G0T0C7-F1
#
_cell.length_a   1.000
_cell.length_b   1.000
_cell.length_c   1.000
_cell.angle_alpha   90.00
_cell.angle_beta   90.00
_cell.angle_gamma   90.00
#
_symmetry.space_group_name_H-M   'P 1'
#
loop_
_entity.id
_entity.type
_entity.pdbx_description
1 polymer ?
#
loop_
_entity_poly.entity_id
_entity_poly.type
_entity_poly.pdbx_seq_one_letter_code
_entity_poly.pdbx_strand_id
1 'polypeptide(L)'
;MSTTVILSINKDPIIASSNLQVHLNHLSEWYDIWRVKINQNKSIYTTFTLKQGICPNITLINVVIPKSDTVLDKILTWEKHLQTKRLTLNNRMRMLRPLLIRNKGSTLNTKLIMYKSLLKPIWTYRLQLWGAAKKSNTNRIQTSQNISFRRLANAPPYISNHALHNDLYMKTIVEEAHIFYTRFHKRLQTYLNPLIKDLSILTLPGNPIHRLKRK
;
A
#
# COMPACT_ATOMS: atom_id res chain seq x y z
N MET A 1 -7.92 -21.01 -1.45
CA MET A 1 -8.18 -20.20 -0.24
C MET A 1 -8.66 -18.83 -0.68
N SER A 2 -9.94 -18.53 -0.50
CA SER A 2 -10.49 -17.18 -0.73
C SER A 2 -10.28 -16.32 0.52
N THR A 3 -9.95 -15.04 0.33
CA THR A 3 -9.88 -14.05 1.41
C THR A 3 -10.99 -13.05 1.17
N THR A 4 -11.89 -12.91 2.14
CA THR A 4 -13.01 -11.96 2.06
C THR A 4 -12.70 -10.75 2.93
N VAL A 5 -13.03 -9.56 2.45
CA VAL A 5 -12.89 -8.29 3.19
C VAL A 5 -14.26 -7.63 3.27
N ILE A 6 -14.62 -7.17 4.46
CA ILE A 6 -15.89 -6.49 4.74
C ILE A 6 -15.55 -5.10 5.24
N LEU A 7 -16.27 -4.10 4.74
CA LEU A 7 -16.10 -2.71 5.11
C LEU A 7 -17.43 -2.12 5.55
N SER A 8 -17.42 -1.43 6.69
CA SER A 8 -18.53 -0.63 7.19
C SER A 8 -18.02 0.78 7.45
N ILE A 9 -18.80 1.80 7.02
CA ILE A 9 -18.42 3.21 7.11
C ILE A 9 -19.53 3.97 7.81
N ASN A 10 -19.19 4.67 8.90
CA ASN A 10 -20.09 5.60 9.58
C ASN A 10 -19.28 6.71 10.26
N LYS A 11 -19.90 7.87 10.52
CA LYS A 11 -19.31 8.98 11.31
C LYS A 11 -19.10 8.59 12.78
N ASP A 12 -19.93 7.69 13.28
CA ASP A 12 -19.88 7.20 14.65
C ASP A 12 -19.33 5.78 14.72
N PRO A 13 -18.25 5.55 15.51
CA PRO A 13 -17.56 4.25 15.54
C PRO A 13 -18.44 3.13 16.09
N ILE A 14 -19.36 3.44 16.99
CA ILE A 14 -20.30 2.47 17.57
C ILE A 14 -21.26 1.96 16.49
N ILE A 15 -21.86 2.86 15.71
CA ILE A 15 -22.77 2.51 14.62
C ILE A 15 -22.02 1.75 13.52
N ALA A 16 -20.80 2.19 13.18
CA ALA A 16 -19.97 1.48 12.20
C ALA A 16 -19.70 0.02 12.60
N SER A 17 -19.33 -0.21 13.87
CA SER A 17 -19.11 -1.55 14.41
C SER A 17 -20.40 -2.37 14.50
N SER A 18 -21.53 -1.74 14.88
CA SER A 18 -22.83 -2.41 14.93
C SER A 18 -23.26 -2.89 13.53
N ASN A 19 -23.16 -2.03 12.52
CA ASN A 19 -23.44 -2.39 11.13
C ASN A 19 -22.54 -3.54 10.67
N LEU A 20 -21.25 -3.50 11.04
CA LEU A 20 -20.33 -4.58 10.69
C LEU A 20 -20.70 -5.90 11.39
N GLN A 21 -21.14 -5.85 12.65
CA GLN A 21 -21.61 -7.03 13.38
C GLN A 21 -22.86 -7.64 12.73
N VAL A 22 -23.83 -6.82 12.32
CA VAL A 22 -25.03 -7.29 11.60
C VAL A 22 -24.64 -8.04 10.32
N HIS A 23 -23.69 -7.49 9.54
CA HIS A 23 -23.18 -8.18 8.35
C HIS A 23 -22.48 -9.50 8.68
N LEU A 24 -21.71 -9.56 9.77
CA LEU A 24 -21.06 -10.80 10.20
C LEU A 24 -22.07 -11.85 10.67
N ASN A 25 -23.17 -11.44 11.28
CA ASN A 25 -24.24 -12.35 11.71
C ASN A 25 -24.91 -13.01 10.49
N HIS A 26 -25.29 -12.22 9.48
CA HIS A 26 -25.84 -12.77 8.22
C HIS A 26 -24.85 -13.69 7.50
N LEU A 27 -23.56 -13.35 7.53
CA LEU A 27 -22.54 -14.24 6.98
C LEU A 27 -22.40 -15.52 7.79
N SER A 28 -22.50 -15.46 9.13
CA SER A 28 -22.51 -16.66 9.98
C SER A 28 -23.63 -17.61 9.59
N GLU A 29 -24.85 -17.10 9.46
CA GLU A 29 -26.01 -17.89 9.01
C GLU A 29 -25.76 -18.50 7.63
N TRP A 30 -25.20 -17.73 6.69
CA TRP A 30 -24.83 -18.21 5.37
C TRP A 30 -23.76 -19.31 5.45
N TYR A 31 -22.71 -19.14 6.25
CA TYR A 31 -21.67 -20.14 6.41
C TYR A 31 -22.22 -21.45 6.98
N ASP A 32 -23.18 -21.37 7.90
CA ASP A 32 -23.85 -22.55 8.46
C ASP A 32 -24.68 -23.29 7.41
N ILE A 33 -25.49 -22.55 6.63
CA ILE A 33 -26.28 -23.12 5.51
C ILE A 33 -25.38 -23.86 4.52
N TRP A 34 -24.25 -23.25 4.16
CA TRP A 34 -23.31 -23.79 3.18
C TRP A 34 -22.24 -24.71 3.80
N ARG A 35 -22.33 -25.00 5.10
CA ARG A 35 -21.38 -25.86 5.87
C ARG A 35 -19.91 -25.44 5.70
N VAL A 36 -19.67 -24.13 5.63
CA VAL A 36 -18.33 -23.54 5.48
C VAL A 36 -17.72 -23.29 6.84
N LYS A 37 -16.64 -24.02 7.18
CA LYS A 37 -15.91 -23.81 8.42
C LYS A 37 -14.92 -22.65 8.29
N ILE A 38 -15.15 -21.57 9.03
CA ILE A 38 -14.22 -20.43 9.12
C ILE A 38 -13.12 -20.71 10.14
N ASN A 39 -11.92 -20.19 9.88
CA ASN A 39 -10.85 -20.13 10.86
C ASN A 39 -10.80 -18.74 11.50
N GLN A 40 -11.42 -18.60 12.68
CA GLN A 40 -11.56 -17.34 13.41
C GLN A 40 -10.20 -16.75 13.82
N ASN A 41 -9.19 -17.60 14.09
CA ASN A 41 -7.85 -17.16 14.48
C ASN A 41 -7.09 -16.44 13.35
N LYS A 42 -7.53 -16.64 12.10
CA LYS A 42 -6.98 -15.92 10.93
C LYS A 42 -7.76 -14.65 10.62
N SER A 43 -8.93 -14.46 11.22
CA SER A 43 -9.74 -13.25 11.07
C SER A 43 -9.12 -12.12 11.89
N ILE A 44 -9.04 -10.95 11.30
CA ILE A 44 -8.48 -9.75 11.91
C ILE A 44 -9.38 -8.59 11.53
N TYR A 45 -9.63 -7.67 12.46
CA TYR A 45 -10.30 -6.41 12.14
C TYR A 45 -9.42 -5.21 12.49
N THR A 46 -9.58 -4.14 11.71
CA THR A 46 -8.87 -2.88 11.88
C THR A 46 -9.88 -1.74 11.80
N THR A 47 -9.79 -0.79 12.72
CA THR A 47 -10.67 0.38 12.78
C THR A 47 -9.92 1.62 12.31
N PHE A 48 -10.38 2.25 11.24
CA PHE A 48 -9.79 3.49 10.73
C PHE A 48 -10.53 4.70 11.29
N THR A 49 -9.90 5.44 12.20
CA THR A 49 -10.51 6.64 12.79
C THR A 49 -9.45 7.66 13.20
N LEU A 50 -9.74 8.94 12.96
CA LEU A 50 -9.00 10.07 13.49
C LEU A 50 -9.53 10.51 14.87
N LYS A 51 -10.78 10.17 15.20
CA LYS A 51 -11.38 10.46 16.50
C LYS A 51 -10.80 9.52 17.55
N GLN A 52 -10.44 10.07 18.70
CA GLN A 52 -10.17 9.28 19.89
C GLN A 52 -11.51 8.75 20.42
N GLY A 53 -11.62 7.43 20.57
CA GLY A 53 -12.84 6.79 21.02
C GLY A 53 -12.68 5.27 21.11
N ILE A 54 -13.57 4.65 21.88
CA ILE A 54 -13.64 3.19 22.01
C ILE A 54 -14.46 2.66 20.85
N CYS A 55 -13.87 1.76 20.06
CA CYS A 55 -14.62 0.95 19.10
C CYS A 55 -14.99 -0.36 19.80
N PRO A 56 -16.27 -0.75 19.81
CA PRO A 56 -16.66 -2.01 20.44
C PRO A 56 -16.03 -3.20 19.70
N ASN A 57 -15.78 -4.26 20.45
CA ASN A 57 -15.27 -5.51 19.92
C ASN A 57 -16.33 -6.17 19.03
N ILE A 58 -15.84 -6.95 18.08
CA ILE A 58 -16.66 -7.58 17.05
C ILE A 58 -16.43 -9.08 17.15
N THR A 59 -17.50 -9.85 17.05
CA THR A 59 -17.46 -11.31 17.17
C THR A 59 -17.83 -11.97 15.85
N LEU A 60 -17.26 -13.16 15.61
CA LEU A 60 -17.63 -14.03 14.50
C LEU A 60 -17.80 -15.44 15.05
N ILE A 61 -19.01 -16.01 14.91
CA ILE A 61 -19.37 -17.31 15.50
C ILE A 61 -19.05 -17.30 17.01
N ASN A 62 -19.52 -16.27 17.72
CA ASN A 62 -19.31 -16.04 19.16
C ASN A 62 -17.85 -15.92 19.64
N VAL A 63 -16.86 -15.88 18.73
CA VAL A 63 -15.46 -15.65 19.07
C VAL A 63 -15.08 -14.20 18.76
N VAL A 64 -14.46 -13.52 19.72
CA VAL A 64 -13.97 -12.15 19.54
C VAL A 64 -12.83 -12.16 18.51
N ILE A 65 -12.98 -11.38 17.45
CA ILE A 65 -11.91 -11.22 16.45
C ILE A 65 -10.82 -10.33 17.07
N PRO A 66 -9.54 -10.70 16.97
CA PRO A 66 -8.46 -9.85 17.45
C PRO A 66 -8.37 -8.57 16.62
N LYS A 67 -8.22 -7.44 17.31
CA LYS A 67 -7.88 -6.16 16.69
C LYS A 67 -6.41 -6.15 16.31
N SER A 68 -6.09 -5.79 15.06
CA SER A 68 -4.71 -5.58 14.66
C SER A 68 -4.54 -4.33 13.83
N ASP A 69 -3.47 -3.60 14.13
CA ASP A 69 -3.02 -2.43 13.37
C ASP A 69 -1.82 -2.80 12.45
N THR A 70 -1.50 -4.09 12.29
CA THR A 70 -0.27 -4.53 11.59
C THR A 70 -0.38 -4.47 10.07
N VAL A 71 -1.59 -4.64 9.52
CA VAL A 71 -1.81 -4.68 8.06
C VAL A 71 -1.98 -3.28 7.49
N LEU A 72 -2.74 -2.44 8.18
CA LEU A 72 -3.00 -1.04 7.84
C LEU A 72 -3.00 -0.22 9.13
N ASP A 73 -2.18 0.84 9.20
CA ASP A 73 -2.18 1.74 10.35
C ASP A 73 -3.57 2.40 10.51
N LYS A 74 -4.01 2.66 11.75
CA LYS A 74 -5.33 3.29 12.06
C LYS A 74 -5.61 4.59 11.28
N ILE A 75 -4.56 5.30 10.90
CA ILE A 75 -4.62 6.61 10.23
C ILE A 75 -4.18 6.50 8.75
N LEU A 76 -3.88 5.29 8.26
CA LEU A 76 -3.42 5.03 6.89
C LEU A 76 -2.19 5.89 6.50
N THR A 77 -1.29 6.12 7.46
CA THR A 77 -0.03 6.86 7.24
C THR A 77 0.98 6.12 6.39
N TRP A 78 0.83 4.79 6.29
CA TRP A 78 1.74 3.86 5.62
C TRP A 78 3.17 3.88 6.16
N GLU A 79 3.39 4.46 7.35
CA GLU A 79 4.74 4.71 7.82
C GLU A 79 5.45 3.40 8.17
N LYS A 80 4.86 2.59 9.05
CA LYS A 80 5.43 1.30 9.45
C LYS A 80 5.62 0.40 8.23
N HIS A 81 4.64 0.38 7.33
CA HIS A 81 4.73 -0.37 6.08
C HIS A 81 5.94 0.05 5.24
N LEU A 82 6.13 1.36 5.02
CA LEU A 82 7.23 1.87 4.22
C LEU A 82 8.59 1.71 4.91
N GLN A 83 8.65 1.78 6.25
CA GLN A 83 9.85 1.44 7.00
C GLN A 83 10.25 -0.03 6.79
N THR A 84 9.31 -0.96 6.93
CA THR A 84 9.54 -2.38 6.66
C THR A 84 9.99 -2.61 5.22
N LYS A 85 9.34 -1.97 4.24
CA LYS A 85 9.74 -2.04 2.83
C LYS A 85 11.15 -1.51 2.58
N ARG A 86 11.53 -0.42 3.24
CA ARG A 86 12.89 0.12 3.18
C ARG A 86 13.92 -0.87 3.73
N LEU A 87 13.62 -1.56 4.83
CA LEU A 87 14.48 -2.61 5.38
C LEU A 87 14.60 -3.80 4.41
N THR A 88 13.49 -4.26 3.85
CA THR A 88 13.50 -5.33 2.83
C THR A 88 14.35 -4.94 1.61
N LEU A 89 14.22 -3.71 1.12
CA LEU A 89 15.03 -3.19 0.02
C LEU A 89 16.52 -3.18 0.37
N ASN A 90 16.89 -2.72 1.57
CA ASN A 90 18.28 -2.69 2.02
C ASN A 90 18.87 -4.10 2.10
N ASN A 91 18.12 -5.05 2.66
CA ASN A 91 18.54 -6.44 2.76
C ASN A 91 18.72 -7.07 1.38
N ARG A 92 17.75 -6.86 0.47
CA ARG A 92 17.85 -7.35 -0.91
C ARG A 92 19.03 -6.74 -1.65
N MET A 93 19.26 -5.43 -1.50
CA MET A 93 20.41 -4.75 -2.09
C MET A 93 21.74 -5.30 -1.53
N ARG A 94 21.80 -5.60 -0.23
CA ARG A 94 22.98 -6.21 0.40
C ARG A 94 23.29 -7.57 -0.22
N MET A 95 22.27 -8.41 -0.40
CA MET A 95 22.40 -9.73 -1.04
C MET A 95 22.85 -9.61 -2.50
N LEU A 96 22.32 -8.64 -3.24
CA LEU A 96 22.64 -8.44 -4.67
C LEU A 96 23.94 -7.65 -4.89
N ARG A 97 24.58 -7.13 -3.84
CA ARG A 97 25.81 -6.32 -3.93
C ARG A 97 26.93 -6.99 -4.72
N PRO A 98 27.21 -8.31 -4.59
CA PRO A 98 28.24 -8.96 -5.40
C PRO A 98 27.96 -8.86 -6.90
N LEU A 99 26.70 -9.02 -7.30
CA LEU A 99 26.27 -9.04 -8.70
C LEU A 99 26.10 -7.64 -9.29
N LEU A 100 25.53 -6.71 -8.52
CA LEU A 100 25.18 -5.38 -9.00
C LEU A 100 26.32 -4.37 -8.87
N ILE A 101 27.12 -4.46 -7.81
CA ILE A 101 28.10 -3.42 -7.45
C ILE A 101 29.53 -3.93 -7.63
N ARG A 102 29.87 -5.10 -7.09
CA ARG A 102 31.26 -5.62 -7.14
C ARG A 102 31.64 -6.19 -8.52
N ASN A 103 30.67 -6.63 -9.31
CA ASN A 103 30.91 -7.12 -10.66
C ASN A 103 31.26 -5.96 -11.61
N LYS A 104 32.56 -5.84 -11.95
CA LYS A 104 33.08 -4.85 -12.90
C LYS A 104 32.82 -5.22 -14.37
N GLY A 105 32.68 -6.51 -14.69
CA GLY A 105 32.47 -6.98 -16.06
C GLY A 105 31.04 -6.82 -16.58
N SER A 106 30.07 -6.60 -15.69
CA SER A 106 28.67 -6.36 -16.09
C SER A 106 28.44 -4.91 -16.53
N THR A 107 27.78 -4.75 -17.68
CA THR A 107 27.41 -3.43 -18.21
C THR A 107 26.34 -2.76 -17.35
N LEU A 108 26.28 -1.43 -17.42
CA LEU A 108 25.27 -0.62 -16.71
C LEU A 108 23.84 -1.07 -17.08
N ASN A 109 23.60 -1.38 -18.35
CA ASN A 109 22.27 -1.82 -18.82
C ASN A 109 21.84 -3.13 -18.15
N THR A 110 22.71 -4.14 -18.07
CA THR A 110 22.41 -5.40 -17.38
C THR A 110 22.11 -5.19 -15.90
N LYS A 111 22.88 -4.31 -15.24
CA LYS A 111 22.63 -3.90 -13.86
C LYS A 111 21.28 -3.22 -13.67
N LEU A 112 20.88 -2.35 -14.60
CA LEU A 112 19.57 -1.70 -14.57
C LEU A 112 18.42 -2.68 -14.80
N ILE A 113 18.60 -3.66 -15.70
CA ILE A 113 17.61 -4.73 -15.91
C ILE A 113 17.42 -5.53 -14.62
N MET A 114 18.51 -5.94 -13.97
CA MET A 114 18.45 -6.64 -12.68
C MET A 114 17.79 -5.79 -11.58
N TYR A 115 18.05 -4.49 -11.55
CA TYR A 115 17.36 -3.58 -10.62
C TYR A 115 15.84 -3.56 -10.89
N LYS A 116 15.44 -3.44 -12.16
CA LYS A 116 14.02 -3.42 -12.58
C LYS A 116 13.31 -4.73 -12.26
N SER A 117 14.00 -5.87 -12.33
CA SER A 117 13.39 -7.19 -12.07
C SER A 117 13.42 -7.61 -10.60
N LEU A 118 14.45 -7.24 -9.82
CA LEU A 118 14.64 -7.78 -8.46
C LEU A 118 14.41 -6.77 -7.34
N LEU A 119 14.58 -5.47 -7.58
CA LEU A 119 14.49 -4.44 -6.56
C LEU A 119 13.25 -3.56 -6.74
N LYS A 120 13.00 -3.09 -7.96
CA LYS A 120 11.83 -2.26 -8.28
C LYS A 120 10.50 -2.90 -7.83
N PRO A 121 10.25 -4.22 -8.01
CA PRO A 121 9.00 -4.85 -7.60
C PRO A 121 8.69 -4.75 -6.11
N ILE A 122 9.72 -4.69 -5.26
CA ILE A 122 9.55 -4.64 -3.80
C ILE A 122 8.77 -3.39 -3.39
N TRP A 123 9.04 -2.26 -4.04
CA TRP A 123 8.35 -1.00 -3.80
C TRP A 123 7.24 -0.70 -4.82
N THR A 124 7.31 -1.13 -6.07
CA THR A 124 6.16 -0.91 -6.97
C THR A 124 4.92 -1.70 -6.55
N TYR A 125 5.11 -2.78 -5.76
CA TYR A 125 3.99 -3.50 -5.16
C TYR A 125 3.15 -2.59 -4.25
N ARG A 126 1.83 -2.57 -4.48
CA ARG A 126 0.87 -1.70 -3.79
C ARG A 126 1.15 -0.20 -3.91
N LEU A 127 1.93 0.24 -4.90
CA LEU A 127 2.19 1.66 -5.14
C LEU A 127 0.91 2.48 -5.33
N GLN A 128 -0.14 1.89 -5.91
CA GLN A 128 -1.47 2.49 -6.01
C GLN A 128 -2.12 2.78 -4.65
N LEU A 129 -1.74 2.04 -3.59
CA LEU A 129 -2.29 2.25 -2.25
C LEU A 129 -1.45 3.27 -1.49
N TRP A 130 -0.15 3.00 -1.34
CA TRP A 130 0.72 3.83 -0.50
C TRP A 130 1.34 5.02 -1.23
N GLY A 131 1.20 5.13 -2.57
CA GLY A 131 1.74 6.24 -3.37
C GLY A 131 1.20 7.61 -2.95
N ALA A 132 0.02 7.63 -2.32
CA ALA A 132 -0.62 8.81 -1.72
C ALA A 132 -0.13 9.13 -0.29
N ALA A 133 0.81 8.35 0.26
CA ALA A 133 1.37 8.60 1.58
C ALA A 133 2.10 9.96 1.64
N LYS A 134 2.30 10.48 2.86
CA LYS A 134 3.01 11.74 3.09
C LYS A 134 4.36 11.74 2.37
N LYS A 135 4.73 12.88 1.77
CA LYS A 135 6.00 13.07 1.04
C LYS A 135 7.23 12.61 1.83
N SER A 136 7.27 12.84 3.15
CA SER A 136 8.36 12.37 4.01
C SER A 136 8.49 10.83 4.02
N ASN A 137 7.38 10.10 3.96
CA ASN A 137 7.35 8.65 3.98
C ASN A 137 7.74 8.08 2.61
N THR A 138 7.21 8.64 1.52
CA THR A 138 7.59 8.23 0.16
C THR A 138 9.05 8.56 -0.16
N ASN A 139 9.57 9.68 0.34
CA ASN A 139 10.97 10.08 0.22
C ASN A 139 11.95 9.05 0.79
N ARG A 140 11.55 8.26 1.80
CA ARG A 140 12.40 7.18 2.35
C ARG A 140 12.73 6.12 1.29
N ILE A 141 11.75 5.76 0.45
CA ILE A 141 11.95 4.82 -0.66
C ILE A 141 12.64 5.53 -1.83
N GLN A 142 12.33 6.79 -2.12
CA GLN A 142 13.00 7.56 -3.19
C GLN A 142 14.50 7.65 -2.92
N THR A 143 14.87 7.91 -1.66
CA THR A 143 16.27 7.93 -1.24
C THR A 143 16.93 6.56 -1.43
N SER A 144 16.21 5.46 -1.21
CA SER A 144 16.69 4.10 -1.53
C SER A 144 17.00 3.93 -3.00
N GLN A 145 16.09 4.39 -3.86
CA GLN A 145 16.25 4.34 -5.32
C GLN A 145 17.46 5.18 -5.74
N ASN A 146 17.59 6.41 -5.25
CA ASN A 146 18.70 7.30 -5.59
C ASN A 146 20.06 6.71 -5.19
N ILE A 147 20.17 6.17 -3.96
CA ILE A 147 21.39 5.48 -3.50
C ILE A 147 21.71 4.27 -4.38
N SER A 148 20.68 3.52 -4.78
CA SER A 148 20.86 2.36 -5.66
C SER A 148 21.42 2.80 -7.01
N PHE A 149 20.82 3.79 -7.65
CA PHE A 149 21.26 4.30 -8.95
C PHE A 149 22.68 4.87 -8.92
N ARG A 150 23.03 5.65 -7.90
CA ARG A 150 24.40 6.13 -7.71
C ARG A 150 25.41 4.99 -7.63
N ARG A 151 25.09 3.93 -6.88
CA ARG A 151 25.96 2.76 -6.75
C ARG A 151 26.04 1.93 -8.04
N LEU A 152 24.97 1.85 -8.82
CA LEU A 152 24.96 1.12 -10.09
C LEU A 152 25.79 1.83 -11.16
N ALA A 153 25.67 3.16 -11.24
CA ALA A 153 26.37 4.00 -12.20
C ALA A 153 27.79 4.40 -11.75
N ASN A 154 28.22 4.03 -10.53
CA ASN A 154 29.43 4.54 -9.88
C ASN A 154 29.53 6.07 -9.93
N ALA A 155 28.39 6.75 -9.75
CA ALA A 155 28.28 8.18 -9.95
C ALA A 155 28.87 8.97 -8.76
N PRO A 156 29.71 9.98 -9.01
CA PRO A 156 30.24 10.86 -7.95
C PRO A 156 29.13 11.69 -7.26
N PRO A 157 29.40 12.20 -6.05
CA PRO A 157 28.38 12.86 -5.22
C PRO A 157 27.84 14.15 -5.82
N TYR A 158 28.65 14.90 -6.58
CA TYR A 158 28.25 16.18 -7.19
C TYR A 158 27.24 16.04 -8.35
N ILE A 159 27.08 14.85 -8.91
CA ILE A 159 26.05 14.61 -9.93
C ILE A 159 24.68 14.70 -9.26
N SER A 160 23.77 15.49 -9.82
CA SER A 160 22.42 15.64 -9.27
C SER A 160 21.61 14.35 -9.42
N ASN A 161 20.68 14.10 -8.50
CA ASN A 161 19.75 12.96 -8.65
C ASN A 161 18.91 13.11 -9.92
N HIS A 162 18.53 14.33 -10.29
CA HIS A 162 17.76 14.60 -11.51
C HIS A 162 18.51 14.14 -12.78
N ALA A 163 19.79 14.48 -12.91
CA ALA A 163 20.63 14.03 -14.02
C ALA A 163 20.67 12.49 -14.08
N LEU A 164 20.93 11.82 -12.95
CA LEU A 164 20.95 10.35 -12.90
C LEU A 164 19.62 9.71 -13.32
N HIS A 165 18.49 10.31 -12.94
CA HIS A 165 17.19 9.79 -13.34
C HIS A 165 16.96 9.93 -14.86
N ASN A 166 17.40 11.04 -15.45
CA ASN A 166 17.31 11.26 -16.90
C ASN A 166 18.25 10.33 -17.67
N ASP A 167 19.52 10.24 -17.28
CA ASP A 167 20.53 9.44 -17.97
C ASP A 167 20.22 7.94 -17.93
N LEU A 168 19.65 7.46 -16.81
CA LEU A 168 19.27 6.05 -16.65
C LEU A 168 17.86 5.76 -17.19
N TYR A 169 17.14 6.76 -17.71
CA TYR A 169 15.74 6.69 -18.12
C TYR A 169 14.84 6.07 -17.04
N MET A 170 15.02 6.52 -15.80
CA MET A 170 14.33 5.99 -14.63
C MET A 170 13.42 7.05 -14.02
N LYS A 171 12.14 6.70 -13.87
CA LYS A 171 11.16 7.56 -13.22
C LYS A 171 11.36 7.61 -11.72
N THR A 172 11.00 8.75 -11.12
CA THR A 172 10.88 8.87 -9.66
C THR A 172 9.68 8.04 -9.18
N ILE A 173 9.62 7.77 -7.88
CA ILE A 173 8.51 7.03 -7.27
C ILE A 173 7.20 7.80 -7.44
N VAL A 174 7.25 9.13 -7.37
CA VAL A 174 6.07 9.98 -7.52
C VAL A 174 5.54 9.91 -8.96
N GLU A 175 6.42 9.98 -9.96
CA GLU A 175 6.04 9.81 -11.37
C GLU A 175 5.47 8.41 -11.64
N GLU A 176 6.09 7.36 -11.10
CA GLU A 176 5.54 6.01 -11.22
C GLU A 176 4.19 5.89 -10.52
N ALA A 177 4.03 6.45 -9.33
CA ALA A 177 2.75 6.44 -8.64
C ALA A 177 1.66 7.05 -9.52
N HIS A 178 1.92 8.23 -10.11
CA HIS A 178 0.99 8.88 -11.03
C HIS A 178 0.60 7.99 -12.23
N ILE A 179 1.57 7.29 -12.84
CA ILE A 179 1.29 6.36 -13.94
C ILE A 179 0.45 5.17 -13.46
N PHE A 180 0.74 4.64 -12.29
CA PHE A 180 -0.02 3.54 -11.70
C PHE A 180 -1.46 3.96 -11.37
N TYR A 181 -1.66 5.18 -10.87
CA TYR A 181 -2.97 5.77 -10.60
C TYR A 181 -3.78 5.99 -11.87
N THR A 182 -3.20 6.66 -12.86
CA THR A 182 -3.88 6.92 -14.15
C THR A 182 -4.29 5.62 -14.85
N ARG A 183 -3.42 4.60 -14.87
CA ARG A 183 -3.76 3.27 -15.40
C ARG A 183 -4.88 2.60 -14.60
N PHE A 184 -4.87 2.72 -13.28
CA PHE A 184 -5.91 2.17 -12.42
C PHE A 184 -7.27 2.81 -12.69
N HIS A 185 -7.35 4.15 -12.72
CA HIS A 185 -8.58 4.87 -13.01
C HIS A 185 -9.15 4.55 -14.39
N LYS A 186 -8.28 4.52 -15.43
CA LYS A 186 -8.71 4.13 -16.78
C LYS A 186 -9.32 2.73 -16.80
N ARG A 187 -8.74 1.78 -16.06
CA ARG A 187 -9.30 0.42 -15.95
C ARG A 187 -10.65 0.41 -15.24
N LEU A 188 -10.81 1.16 -14.15
CA LEU A 188 -12.09 1.23 -13.44
C LEU A 188 -13.25 1.66 -14.35
N GLN A 189 -13.01 2.62 -15.24
CA GLN A 189 -14.03 3.11 -16.19
C GLN A 189 -14.44 2.04 -17.22
N THR A 190 -13.56 1.09 -17.54
CA THR A 190 -13.83 0.02 -18.51
C THR A 190 -14.61 -1.18 -17.94
N TYR A 191 -14.80 -1.27 -16.61
CA TYR A 191 -15.55 -2.38 -16.01
C TYR A 191 -17.04 -2.31 -16.33
N LEU A 192 -17.69 -3.45 -16.55
CA LEU A 192 -19.14 -3.48 -16.79
C LEU A 192 -19.97 -3.12 -15.56
N ASN A 193 -19.46 -3.44 -14.35
CA ASN A 193 -20.18 -3.21 -13.11
C ASN A 193 -20.22 -1.70 -12.78
N PRO A 194 -21.42 -1.08 -12.70
CA PRO A 194 -21.57 0.35 -12.41
C PRO A 194 -20.97 0.72 -11.04
N LEU A 195 -21.10 -0.13 -10.03
CA LEU A 195 -20.54 0.11 -8.69
C LEU A 195 -19.01 0.26 -8.73
N ILE A 196 -18.34 -0.47 -9.63
CA ILE A 196 -16.88 -0.37 -9.81
C ILE A 196 -16.52 0.91 -10.57
N LYS A 197 -17.34 1.33 -11.54
CA LYS A 197 -17.16 2.62 -12.23
C LYS A 197 -17.31 3.79 -11.26
N ASP A 198 -18.25 3.70 -10.33
CA ASP A 198 -18.50 4.75 -9.33
C ASP A 198 -17.31 4.92 -8.36
N LEU A 199 -16.47 3.90 -8.18
CA LEU A 199 -15.21 4.03 -7.43
C LEU A 199 -14.17 4.90 -8.14
N SER A 200 -14.35 5.22 -9.42
CA SER A 200 -13.43 6.07 -10.19
C SER A 200 -13.62 7.57 -9.97
N ILE A 201 -14.65 7.97 -9.21
CA ILE A 201 -14.95 9.38 -8.91
C ILE A 201 -13.80 10.00 -8.10
N LEU A 202 -13.32 11.18 -8.53
CA LEU A 202 -12.21 11.92 -7.90
C LEU A 202 -12.56 12.50 -6.51
N THR A 203 -13.83 12.41 -6.13
CA THR A 203 -14.41 12.96 -4.90
C THR A 203 -15.20 11.87 -4.18
N LEU A 204 -15.07 11.79 -2.85
CA LEU A 204 -15.94 10.93 -2.04
C LEU A 204 -17.39 11.42 -2.18
N PRO A 205 -18.36 10.56 -2.55
CA PRO A 205 -19.76 10.97 -2.58
C PRO A 205 -20.18 11.41 -1.17
N GLY A 206 -20.66 12.65 -1.04
CA GLY A 206 -21.15 13.21 0.23
C GLY A 206 -20.11 13.82 1.17
N ASN A 207 -18.84 13.96 0.79
CA ASN A 207 -17.83 14.64 1.62
C ASN A 207 -17.07 15.71 0.79
N PRO A 208 -17.37 17.01 0.94
CA PRO A 208 -16.56 18.05 0.33
C PRO A 208 -15.14 18.01 0.90
N ILE A 209 -14.15 18.41 0.09
CA ILE A 209 -12.74 18.50 0.50
C ILE A 209 -12.60 19.57 1.59
N HIS A 210 -12.86 19.23 2.84
CA HIS A 210 -12.45 20.06 3.96
C HIS A 210 -10.95 19.92 4.13
N ARG A 211 -10.21 20.74 3.39
CA ARG A 211 -8.82 21.04 3.68
C ARG A 211 -8.82 21.71 5.06
N LEU A 212 -8.48 20.96 6.11
CA LEU A 212 -8.28 21.53 7.44
C LEU A 212 -7.26 22.66 7.30
N LYS A 213 -7.70 23.92 7.48
CA LYS A 213 -6.80 25.06 7.64
C LYS A 213 -5.95 24.75 8.87
N ARG A 214 -4.70 24.38 8.66
CA ARG A 214 -3.70 24.34 9.74
C ARG A 214 -3.41 25.80 10.07
N LYS A 215 -3.70 26.19 11.31
CA LYS A 215 -3.14 27.40 11.91
C LYS A 215 -1.63 27.24 12.05
#